data_AF-A0A645J856-F1
#
_entry.id   AF-A0A645J856-F1
#
_cell.length_a   1.000
_cell.length_b   1.000
_cell.length_c   1.000
_cell.angle_alpha   90.00
_cell.angle_beta   90.00
_cell.angle_gamma   90.00
#
_symmetry.space_group_name_H-M   'P 1'
#
loop_
_entity.id
_entity.type
_entity.pdbx_description
1 polymer ?
#
loop_
_entity_poly.entity_id
_entity_poly.type
_entity_poly.pdbx_seq_one_letter_code
_entity_poly.pdbx_strand_id
1 'polypeptide(L)'
;MGLASLVSDNSLQSPEADEADIISTMQSDRPRLMAREQELQHQMRKLGSKRFLFGQGPERMQINTELMKLRSQLSEVSKQLNRPVVWYK
;
A
#
# COMPACT_ATOMS: atom_id res chain seq x y z
N MET A 1 9.94 -55.25 -25.68
CA MET A 1 9.20 -54.00 -25.96
C MET A 1 7.81 -54.16 -25.35
N GLY A 2 7.27 -53.30 -24.50
CA GLY A 2 7.77 -52.10 -23.84
C GLY A 2 6.90 -51.85 -22.60
N LEU A 3 7.53 -51.35 -21.54
CA LEU A 3 6.87 -50.80 -20.35
C LEU A 3 6.52 -49.35 -20.65
N ALA A 4 5.28 -48.93 -20.41
CA ALA A 4 4.93 -47.53 -20.25
C ALA A 4 3.70 -47.41 -19.33
N SER A 5 4.00 -47.40 -18.03
CA SER A 5 3.20 -46.73 -17.01
C SER A 5 3.28 -45.23 -17.26
N LEU A 6 2.15 -44.52 -17.33
CA LEU A 6 2.02 -43.11 -16.96
C LEU A 6 0.55 -42.84 -16.63
N VAL A 7 0.17 -43.12 -15.38
CA VAL A 7 -0.94 -42.41 -14.73
C VAL A 7 -0.42 -41.00 -14.48
N SER A 8 -0.78 -40.06 -15.34
CA SER A 8 -0.55 -38.64 -15.05
C SER A 8 -1.57 -38.21 -14.00
N ASP A 9 -1.10 -38.16 -12.76
CA ASP A 9 -1.69 -37.37 -11.69
C ASP A 9 -1.74 -35.91 -12.13
N ASN A 10 -2.79 -35.52 -12.85
CA ASN A 10 -3.11 -34.12 -13.03
C ASN A 10 -3.77 -33.66 -11.73
N SER A 11 -2.93 -33.35 -10.73
CA SER A 11 -3.34 -32.58 -9.56
C SER A 11 -3.95 -31.29 -10.09
N LEU A 12 -5.28 -31.20 -10.04
CA LEU A 12 -6.00 -29.96 -10.19
C LEU A 12 -5.54 -29.06 -9.04
N GLN A 13 -4.51 -28.27 -9.31
CA GLN A 13 -4.06 -27.18 -8.47
C GLN A 13 -5.27 -26.27 -8.27
N SER A 14 -5.88 -26.32 -7.09
CA SER A 14 -7.02 -25.47 -6.77
C SER A 14 -6.58 -24.01 -6.84
N PRO A 15 -7.23 -23.15 -7.66
CA PRO A 15 -6.93 -21.71 -7.70
C PRO A 15 -7.27 -20.99 -6.39
N GLU A 16 -7.92 -21.67 -5.44
CA GLU A 16 -8.30 -21.09 -4.14
C GLU A 16 -7.10 -20.79 -3.22
N ALA A 17 -5.97 -21.49 -3.40
CA ALA A 17 -4.79 -21.27 -2.54
C ALA A 17 -4.09 -19.93 -2.82
N ASP A 18 -4.02 -19.52 -4.10
CA ASP A 18 -3.39 -18.26 -4.50
C ASP A 18 -4.25 -17.04 -4.15
N GLU A 19 -5.58 -17.17 -4.19
CA GLU A 19 -6.48 -16.08 -3.80
C GLU A 19 -6.49 -15.83 -2.29
N ALA A 20 -6.44 -16.88 -1.47
CA ALA A 20 -6.35 -16.76 -0.02
C ALA A 20 -5.04 -16.08 0.41
N ASP A 21 -3.93 -16.37 -0.26
CA ASP A 21 -2.63 -15.72 0.00
C ASP A 21 -2.61 -14.25 -0.44
N ILE A 22 -3.25 -13.90 -1.56
CA ILE A 22 -3.38 -12.49 -1.98
C ILE A 22 -4.29 -11.72 -1.01
N ILE A 23 -5.42 -12.29 -0.60
CA ILE A 23 -6.33 -11.67 0.38
C ILE A 23 -5.66 -11.57 1.75
N SER A 24 -4.95 -12.61 2.19
CA SER A 24 -4.18 -12.63 3.44
C SER A 24 -3.04 -11.59 3.43
N THR A 25 -2.33 -11.45 2.31
CA THR A 25 -1.28 -10.42 2.12
C THR A 25 -1.88 -9.00 2.11
N MET A 26 -3.02 -8.79 1.44
CA MET A 26 -3.72 -7.49 1.43
C MET A 26 -4.34 -7.14 2.80
N GLN A 27 -4.81 -8.12 3.57
CA GLN A 27 -5.34 -7.92 4.92
C GLN A 27 -4.21 -7.69 5.95
N SER A 28 -3.07 -8.37 5.81
CA SER A 28 -1.90 -8.21 6.68
C SER A 28 -1.14 -6.90 6.46
N ASP A 29 -1.21 -6.31 5.27
CA ASP A 29 -0.65 -4.99 5.00
C ASP A 29 -1.53 -3.83 5.47
N ARG A 30 -2.84 -4.05 5.70
CA ARG A 30 -3.75 -3.00 6.19
C ARG A 30 -3.28 -2.30 7.48
N PRO A 31 -2.89 -3.00 8.57
CA PRO A 31 -2.36 -2.34 9.78
C PRO A 31 -1.06 -1.57 9.51
N ARG A 32 -0.19 -2.07 8.62
CA ARG A 32 1.03 -1.36 8.20
C ARG A 32 0.71 -0.08 7.44
N LEU A 33 -0.27 -0.13 6.54
CA LEU A 33 -0.75 1.02 5.78
C LEU A 33 -1.43 2.05 6.68
N MET A 34 -2.20 1.64 7.68
CA MET A 34 -2.78 2.55 8.68
C MET A 34 -1.69 3.24 9.53
N ALA A 35 -0.69 2.49 10.00
CA ALA A 35 0.44 3.07 10.72
C ALA A 35 1.19 4.08 9.86
N ARG A 36 1.38 3.77 8.57
CA ARG A 36 2.00 4.68 7.59
C ARG A 36 1.15 5.93 7.35
N GLU A 37 -0.17 5.79 7.26
CA GLU A 37 -1.10 6.93 7.14
C GLU A 37 -0.98 7.87 8.34
N GLN A 38 -0.98 7.32 9.56
CA GLN A 38 -0.82 8.10 10.79
C GLN A 38 0.53 8.82 10.86
N GLU A 39 1.61 8.15 10.47
CA GLU A 39 2.95 8.74 10.43
C GLU A 39 3.01 9.90 9.44
N LEU A 40 2.48 9.72 8.22
CA LEU A 40 2.42 10.77 7.21
C LEU A 40 1.61 11.99 7.70
N GLN A 41 0.46 11.75 8.34
CA GLN A 41 -0.32 12.82 8.95
C GLN A 41 0.45 13.53 10.09
N HIS A 42 1.20 12.78 10.90
CA HIS A 42 2.05 13.36 11.94
C HIS A 42 3.15 14.26 11.36
N GLN A 43 3.86 13.79 10.34
CA GLN A 43 4.89 14.56 9.64
C GLN A 43 4.32 15.83 9.02
N MET A 44 3.14 15.75 8.42
CA MET A 44 2.44 16.92 7.87
C MET A 44 2.07 17.94 8.95
N ARG A 45 1.58 17.50 10.13
CA ARG A 45 1.31 18.42 11.26
C ARG A 45 2.58 19.11 11.73
N LYS A 46 3.67 18.36 11.91
CA LYS A 46 4.98 18.89 12.33
C LYS A 46 5.53 19.92 11.34
N LEU A 47 5.46 19.64 10.04
CA LEU A 47 5.86 20.58 8.99
C LEU A 47 4.92 21.78 8.89
N GLY A 48 3.62 21.58 9.08
CA GLY A 48 2.63 22.66 9.15
C GLY A 48 2.91 23.65 10.28
N SER A 49 3.25 23.15 11.48
CA SER A 49 3.67 23.98 12.61
C SER A 49 4.98 24.72 12.33
N LYS A 50 5.96 24.06 11.71
CA LYS A 50 7.20 24.72 11.28
C LYS A 50 6.94 25.82 10.25
N ARG A 51 6.04 25.58 9.27
CA ARG A 51 5.67 26.56 8.24
C ARG A 51 5.18 27.87 8.84
N PHE A 52 4.53 27.83 10.00
CA PHE A 52 4.05 29.01 10.71
C PHE A 52 5.20 29.89 11.25
N LEU A 53 6.34 29.28 11.59
CA LEU A 53 7.51 29.98 12.13
C LEU A 53 8.33 30.71 11.04
N PHE A 54 8.14 30.36 9.77
CA PHE A 54 8.88 30.96 8.66
C PHE A 54 7.98 31.92 7.83
N GLY A 55 8.51 33.10 7.53
CA GLY A 55 7.87 34.11 6.68
C GLY A 55 7.82 33.70 5.19
N GLN A 56 7.70 34.67 4.26
CA GLN A 56 7.69 34.39 2.81
C GLN A 56 9.10 34.16 2.22
N GLY A 57 9.91 33.35 2.90
CA GLY A 57 11.29 33.03 2.52
C GLY A 57 11.43 31.68 1.79
N PRO A 58 12.65 31.36 1.30
CA PRO A 58 12.97 30.08 0.68
C PRO A 58 12.69 28.88 1.60
N GLU A 59 12.78 29.05 2.92
CA GLU A 59 12.46 28.03 3.92
C GLU A 59 10.99 27.62 3.84
N ARG A 60 10.08 28.58 3.62
CA ARG A 60 8.64 28.29 3.46
C ARG A 60 8.36 27.57 2.14
N MET A 61 9.12 27.88 1.09
CA MET A 61 9.02 27.18 -0.19
C MET A 61 9.43 25.71 -0.04
N GLN A 62 10.56 25.44 0.62
CA GLN A 62 11.01 24.06 0.91
C GLN A 62 9.96 23.27 1.70
N ILE A 63 9.43 23.87 2.77
CA ILE A 63 8.38 23.24 3.58
C ILE A 63 7.12 22.95 2.75
N ASN A 64 6.72 23.85 1.86
CA ASN A 64 5.57 23.60 0.97
C ASN A 64 5.84 22.46 -0.01
N THR A 65 7.05 22.37 -0.57
CA THR A 65 7.44 21.26 -1.44
C THR A 65 7.41 19.92 -0.70
N GLU A 66 7.93 19.87 0.53
CA GLU A 66 7.86 18.67 1.37
C GLU A 66 6.41 18.30 1.72
N LEU A 67 5.57 19.26 2.07
CA LEU A 67 4.15 19.04 2.30
C LEU A 67 3.42 18.48 1.08
N MET A 68 3.77 18.93 -0.14
CA MET A 68 3.20 18.36 -1.37
C MET A 68 3.60 16.90 -1.56
N LYS A 69 4.87 16.54 -1.29
CA LYS A 69 5.35 15.15 -1.37
C LYS A 69 4.60 14.26 -0.37
N LEU A 70 4.47 14.70 0.89
CA LEU A 70 3.75 13.96 1.92
C LEU A 70 2.27 13.77 1.57
N ARG A 71 1.62 14.78 1.00
CA ARG A 71 0.23 14.66 0.51
C ARG A 71 0.09 13.64 -0.61
N SER A 72 1.04 13.58 -1.53
CA SER A 72 1.05 12.57 -2.60
C SER A 72 1.15 11.16 -2.03
N GLN A 73 2.08 10.94 -1.08
CA GLN A 73 2.24 9.66 -0.40
C GLN A 73 1.00 9.28 0.41
N LEU A 74 0.40 10.24 1.11
CA LEU A 74 -0.84 10.01 1.86
C LEU A 74 -1.98 9.59 0.94
N SER A 75 -2.13 10.27 -0.21
CA SER A 75 -3.13 9.90 -1.22
C SER A 75 -2.97 8.47 -1.72
N GLU A 76 -1.73 8.03 -1.96
CA GLU A 76 -1.44 6.67 -2.40
C GLU A 76 -1.78 5.64 -1.32
N VAL A 77 -1.39 5.88 -0.06
CA VAL A 77 -1.71 5.01 1.08
C VAL A 77 -3.22 4.94 1.30
N SER A 78 -3.93 6.07 1.27
CA SER A 78 -5.38 6.10 1.44
C SER A 78 -6.11 5.41 0.28
N LYS A 79 -5.57 5.44 -0.95
CA LYS A 79 -6.10 4.66 -2.09
C LYS A 79 -5.95 3.17 -1.86
N GLN A 80 -4.82 2.72 -1.32
CA GLN A 80 -4.59 1.31 -0.99
C GLN A 80 -5.52 0.84 0.14
N LEU A 81 -5.72 1.68 1.17
CA LEU A 81 -6.64 1.40 2.28
C LEU A 81 -8.12 1.33 1.87
N ASN A 82 -8.51 2.13 0.87
CA ASN A 82 -9.88 2.22 0.35
C ASN A 82 -10.12 1.43 -0.94
N ARG A 83 -9.14 0.63 -1.42
CA ARG A 83 -9.28 -0.12 -2.67
C ARG A 83 -10.38 -1.17 -2.48
N PRO A 84 -11.48 -1.15 -3.26
CA PRO A 84 -12.48 -2.20 -3.20
C PRO A 84 -11.87 -3.51 -3.68
N VAL A 85 -12.17 -4.60 -2.99
CA VAL A 85 -11.82 -5.95 -3.44
C VAL A 85 -12.66 -6.23 -4.69
N VAL A 86 -12.02 -6.26 -5.85
CA VAL A 86 -12.68 -6.61 -7.12
C VAL A 86 -12.62 -8.11 -7.26
N TRP A 87 -13.77 -8.77 -7.11
CA TRP A 87 -13.94 -10.19 -7.39
C TRP A 87 -14.20 -10.32 -8.90
N TYR A 88 -13.27 -10.90 -9.67
CA TYR A 88 -13.61 -11.38 -11.01
C TYR A 88 -14.35 -12.72 -10.83
N LYS A 89 -15.54 -12.82 -11.44
CA LYS A 89 -16.37 -14.04 -11.46
C LYS A 89 -15.97 -14.94 -12.61
#